data_AF-A0A1H5JCL5-F1
#
_entry.id   AF-A0A1H5JCL5-F1
#
_cell.length_a   1.000
_cell.length_b   1.000
_cell.length_c   1.000
_cell.angle_alpha   90.00
_cell.angle_beta   90.00
_cell.angle_gamma   90.00
#
_symmetry.space_group_name_H-M   'P 1'
#
loop_
_entity.id
_entity.type
_entity.pdbx_description
1 polymer ?
#
loop_
_entity_poly.entity_id
_entity_poly.type
_entity_poly.pdbx_seq_one_letter_code
_entity_poly.pdbx_strand_id
1 'polypeptide(L)'
;MSLRLLVVDGNVQAAREAHRTSYGKTPSQSYADTLRAIAPDAVCDICFPADRGANLPNAQGLEEYDGVAVTGSALNIYDGGEAIERQLELARAVYASKTAFFGSCWGLQLATAASGGSVVKNPLGREVGIARNIAVTEAGSKHPLLAGRPGAFDAPCTHLDVVAVPPGDATILAHNRFAIVQAAEIRHAGGVFWGVQYHPEFSLTELGTIIERRAASLAQEGMFANEAQGKAYCAELRDLDRDPRRSDIAWRLGIQPELIDAELRLTELRNWISLRVRPEKSRRGRA
;
A
#
# COMPACT_ATOMS: atom_id res chain seq x y z
N MET A 1 24.67 9.67 4.03
CA MET A 1 24.60 9.10 2.65
C MET A 1 23.14 9.00 2.18
N SER A 2 22.87 9.03 0.86
CA SER A 2 21.52 8.87 0.28
C SER A 2 20.85 7.57 0.74
N LEU A 3 19.54 7.58 0.97
CA LEU A 3 18.76 6.37 1.28
C LEU A 3 18.73 5.46 0.05
N ARG A 4 18.99 4.16 0.20
CA ARG A 4 18.76 3.15 -0.85
C ARG A 4 17.47 2.39 -0.54
N LEU A 5 16.45 2.58 -1.35
CA LEU A 5 15.14 1.95 -1.19
C LEU A 5 14.87 0.99 -2.35
N LEU A 6 14.29 -0.17 -2.05
CA LEU A 6 13.80 -1.10 -3.05
C LEU A 6 12.28 -1.05 -3.10
N VAL A 7 11.72 -0.79 -4.28
CA VAL A 7 10.28 -0.90 -4.55
C VAL A 7 10.00 -2.21 -5.27
N VAL A 8 9.25 -3.08 -4.63
CA VAL A 8 8.85 -4.39 -5.13
C VAL A 8 7.46 -4.25 -5.76
N ASP A 9 7.39 -4.40 -7.09
CA ASP A 9 6.09 -4.34 -7.78
C ASP A 9 5.33 -5.67 -7.60
N GLY A 10 4.12 -5.57 -7.05
CA GLY A 10 3.27 -6.71 -6.78
C GLY A 10 2.62 -7.36 -8.01
N ASN A 11 2.73 -6.74 -9.19
CA ASN A 11 1.94 -7.11 -10.37
C ASN A 11 2.77 -7.86 -11.41
N VAL A 12 2.08 -8.69 -12.20
CA VAL A 12 2.60 -9.22 -13.47
C VAL A 12 2.75 -8.12 -14.52
N GLN A 13 3.64 -8.32 -15.49
CA GLN A 13 3.91 -7.35 -16.57
C GLN A 13 2.65 -6.78 -17.23
N ALA A 14 1.69 -7.61 -17.63
CA ALA A 14 0.47 -7.16 -18.30
C ALA A 14 -0.34 -6.15 -17.45
N ALA A 15 -0.43 -6.37 -16.13
CA ALA A 15 -1.13 -5.47 -15.23
C ALA A 15 -0.37 -4.14 -15.04
N ARG A 16 0.97 -4.17 -14.98
CA ARG A 16 1.80 -2.97 -14.92
C ARG A 16 1.67 -2.12 -16.17
N GLU A 17 1.70 -2.74 -17.35
CA GLU A 17 1.53 -2.06 -18.63
C GLU A 17 0.14 -1.44 -18.79
N ALA A 18 -0.91 -2.14 -18.33
CA ALA A 18 -2.26 -1.60 -18.34
C ALA A 18 -2.41 -0.38 -17.40
N HIS A 19 -1.75 -0.39 -16.24
CA HIS A 19 -1.69 0.78 -15.35
C HIS A 19 -0.94 1.94 -16.01
N ARG A 20 0.25 1.68 -16.56
CA ARG A 20 1.07 2.66 -17.29
C ARG A 20 0.33 3.28 -18.46
N THR A 21 -0.45 2.50 -19.19
CA THR A 21 -1.24 2.99 -20.33
C THR A 21 -2.32 3.98 -19.88
N SER A 22 -2.90 3.77 -18.70
CA SER A 22 -4.02 4.57 -18.21
C SER A 22 -3.58 5.78 -17.38
N TYR A 23 -2.51 5.63 -16.59
CA TYR A 23 -2.04 6.63 -15.63
C TYR A 23 -0.71 7.30 -16.04
N GLY A 24 0.02 6.72 -16.99
CA GLY A 24 1.32 7.22 -17.46
C GLY A 24 2.54 6.60 -16.75
N LYS A 25 2.34 5.89 -15.63
CA LYS A 25 3.40 5.22 -14.84
C LYS A 25 2.97 3.83 -14.42
N THR A 26 3.93 2.92 -14.18
CA THR A 26 3.64 1.66 -13.48
C THR A 26 3.35 1.93 -11.99
N PRO A 27 2.70 1.00 -11.26
CA PRO A 27 2.46 1.17 -9.83
C PRO A 27 3.77 1.40 -9.05
N SER A 28 4.81 0.62 -9.35
CA SER A 28 6.15 0.80 -8.76
C SER A 28 6.81 2.15 -9.08
N GLN A 29 6.63 2.69 -10.28
CA GLN A 29 7.14 4.01 -10.63
C GLN A 29 6.42 5.12 -9.85
N SER A 30 5.09 5.06 -9.75
CA SER A 30 4.31 6.01 -8.94
C SER A 30 4.72 5.94 -7.46
N TYR A 31 4.85 4.72 -6.93
CA TYR A 31 5.28 4.49 -5.55
C TYR A 31 6.69 5.04 -5.28
N ALA A 32 7.64 4.81 -6.19
CA ALA A 32 8.99 5.34 -6.09
C ALA A 32 9.01 6.88 -6.09
N ASP A 33 8.16 7.52 -6.88
CA ASP A 33 8.01 8.98 -6.88
C ASP A 33 7.44 9.50 -5.57
N THR A 34 6.47 8.80 -4.98
CA THR A 34 5.97 9.09 -3.63
C THR A 34 7.08 8.99 -2.58
N LEU A 35 7.91 7.95 -2.63
CA LEU A 35 9.05 7.81 -1.71
C LEU A 35 10.07 8.94 -1.88
N ARG A 36 10.35 9.35 -3.12
CA ARG A 36 11.26 10.48 -3.41
C ARG A 36 10.64 11.83 -3.00
N ALA A 37 9.33 11.98 -3.04
CA ALA A 37 8.67 13.18 -2.52
C ALA A 37 8.87 13.31 -1.00
N ILE A 38 8.88 12.19 -0.27
CA ILE A 38 9.13 12.16 1.18
C ILE A 38 10.63 12.27 1.51
N ALA A 39 11.49 11.62 0.74
CA ALA A 39 12.93 11.62 0.91
C ALA A 39 13.61 11.95 -0.43
N PRO A 40 13.80 13.25 -0.75
CA PRO A 40 14.36 13.69 -2.03
C PRO A 40 15.78 13.16 -2.31
N ASP A 41 16.51 12.77 -1.26
CA ASP A 41 17.84 12.17 -1.36
C ASP A 41 17.83 10.66 -1.60
N ALA A 42 16.65 10.02 -1.67
CA ALA A 42 16.54 8.57 -1.83
C ALA A 42 16.78 8.12 -3.28
N VAL A 43 17.61 7.09 -3.42
CA VAL A 43 17.72 6.26 -4.62
C VAL A 43 16.72 5.13 -4.49
N CYS A 44 15.76 5.05 -5.42
CA CYS A 44 14.76 3.98 -5.45
C CYS A 44 15.01 3.06 -6.64
N ASP A 45 15.37 1.82 -6.33
CA ASP A 45 15.46 0.71 -7.29
C ASP A 45 14.11 -0.02 -7.37
N ILE A 46 13.80 -0.66 -8.50
CA ILE A 46 12.53 -1.38 -8.71
C ILE A 46 12.82 -2.82 -9.12
N CYS A 47 12.10 -3.79 -8.56
CA CYS A 47 12.13 -5.18 -9.00
C CYS A 47 10.73 -5.77 -9.27
N PHE A 48 10.70 -6.85 -10.05
CA PHE A 48 9.48 -7.44 -10.62
C PHE A 48 9.35 -8.94 -10.27
N PRO A 49 9.14 -9.29 -8.99
CA PRO A 49 9.12 -10.69 -8.53
C PRO A 49 8.02 -11.56 -9.15
N ALA A 50 7.01 -10.98 -9.77
CA ALA A 50 5.98 -11.71 -10.51
C ALA A 50 6.44 -12.20 -11.91
N ASP A 51 7.59 -11.73 -12.42
CA ASP A 51 8.04 -12.03 -13.79
C ASP A 51 9.07 -13.16 -13.83
N ARG A 52 8.84 -14.20 -14.63
CA ARG A 52 9.74 -15.35 -14.70
C ARG A 52 11.15 -14.91 -15.08
N GLY A 53 12.15 -15.33 -14.30
CA GLY A 53 13.56 -14.99 -14.55
C GLY A 53 13.95 -13.57 -14.14
N ALA A 54 13.10 -12.84 -13.41
CA ALA A 54 13.47 -11.55 -12.85
C ALA A 54 14.74 -11.64 -11.98
N ASN A 55 15.64 -10.69 -12.15
CA ASN A 55 16.82 -10.55 -11.31
C ASN A 55 16.40 -9.96 -9.95
N LEU A 56 16.19 -10.82 -8.97
CA LEU A 56 15.81 -10.43 -7.61
C LEU A 56 17.04 -10.37 -6.71
N PRO A 57 17.10 -9.42 -5.77
CA PRO A 57 18.18 -9.38 -4.80
C PRO A 57 18.20 -10.67 -3.97
N ASN A 58 19.39 -11.24 -3.81
CA ASN A 58 19.60 -12.31 -2.84
C ASN A 58 19.61 -11.73 -1.40
N ALA A 59 19.80 -12.59 -0.39
CA ALA A 59 19.81 -12.17 1.01
C ALA A 59 20.79 -11.00 1.29
N GLN A 60 22.02 -11.08 0.77
CA GLN A 60 23.02 -10.02 0.94
C GLN A 60 22.60 -8.73 0.23
N GLY A 61 22.06 -8.83 -0.99
CA GLY A 61 21.53 -7.68 -1.73
C GLY A 61 20.37 -6.99 -1.01
N LEU A 62 19.53 -7.73 -0.28
CA LEU A 62 18.46 -7.15 0.54
C LEU A 62 18.98 -6.37 1.75
N GLU A 63 20.11 -6.78 2.33
CA GLU A 63 20.77 -6.07 3.45
C GLU A 63 21.41 -4.74 3.00
N GLU A 64 21.74 -4.62 1.70
CA GLU A 64 22.22 -3.38 1.10
C GLU A 64 21.14 -2.30 0.92
N TYR A 65 19.86 -2.64 1.04
CA TYR A 65 18.81 -1.63 1.07
C TYR A 65 18.59 -1.13 2.50
N ASP A 66 18.30 0.16 2.61
CA ASP A 66 17.90 0.78 3.88
C ASP A 66 16.42 0.48 4.17
N GLY A 67 15.61 0.28 3.12
CA GLY A 67 14.20 -0.12 3.22
C GLY A 67 13.68 -0.81 1.96
N VAL A 68 12.70 -1.69 2.14
CA VAL A 68 11.98 -2.39 1.08
C VAL A 68 10.49 -2.06 1.20
N ALA A 69 9.88 -1.56 0.13
CA ALA A 69 8.46 -1.25 0.05
C ALA A 69 7.77 -2.09 -1.02
N VAL A 70 6.58 -2.61 -0.75
CA VAL A 70 5.79 -3.43 -1.67
C VAL A 70 4.53 -2.69 -2.10
N THR A 71 4.29 -2.63 -3.40
CA THR A 71 3.10 -1.99 -3.97
C THR A 71 1.83 -2.83 -3.76
N GLY A 72 0.67 -2.25 -4.11
CA GLY A 72 -0.53 -3.03 -4.39
C GLY A 72 -0.37 -3.99 -5.58
N SER A 73 -1.34 -4.90 -5.73
CA SER A 73 -1.41 -5.84 -6.86
C SER A 73 -2.85 -6.10 -7.30
N ALA A 74 -3.00 -6.52 -8.56
CA ALA A 74 -4.22 -7.12 -9.08
C ALA A 74 -4.30 -8.65 -8.89
N LEU A 75 -3.27 -9.27 -8.31
CA LEU A 75 -3.25 -10.69 -7.93
C LEU A 75 -4.01 -10.92 -6.61
N ASN A 76 -4.46 -12.15 -6.40
CA ASN A 76 -5.11 -12.58 -5.16
C ASN A 76 -4.30 -13.75 -4.56
N ILE A 77 -3.96 -13.67 -3.27
CA ILE A 77 -3.02 -14.63 -2.64
C ILE A 77 -3.47 -16.08 -2.80
N TYR A 78 -4.78 -16.32 -2.68
CA TYR A 78 -5.38 -17.65 -2.72
C TYR A 78 -5.43 -18.28 -4.12
N ASP A 79 -5.13 -17.54 -5.19
CA ASP A 79 -5.06 -18.10 -6.56
C ASP A 79 -3.76 -18.91 -6.77
N GLY A 80 -2.75 -18.70 -5.93
CA GLY A 80 -1.46 -19.39 -6.01
C GLY A 80 -0.68 -19.18 -7.32
N GLY A 81 0.23 -20.11 -7.61
CA GLY A 81 1.02 -20.13 -8.84
C GLY A 81 2.38 -19.42 -8.74
N GLU A 82 3.24 -19.66 -9.74
CA GLU A 82 4.67 -19.30 -9.69
C GLU A 82 4.91 -17.79 -9.49
N ALA A 83 4.02 -16.93 -9.99
CA ALA A 83 4.15 -15.49 -9.81
C ALA A 83 3.89 -15.05 -8.35
N ILE A 84 2.99 -15.74 -7.65
CA ILE A 84 2.67 -15.45 -6.25
C ILE A 84 3.71 -16.10 -5.34
N GLU A 85 4.12 -17.34 -5.61
CA GLU A 85 5.10 -18.04 -4.78
C GLU A 85 6.45 -17.31 -4.73
N ARG A 86 6.95 -16.80 -5.86
CA ARG A 86 8.19 -16.01 -5.88
C ARG A 86 8.10 -14.71 -5.06
N GLN A 87 6.91 -14.13 -4.98
CA GLN A 87 6.66 -12.96 -4.14
C GLN A 87 6.62 -13.31 -2.66
N LEU A 88 6.00 -14.44 -2.30
CA LEU A 88 6.02 -14.97 -0.94
C LEU A 88 7.44 -15.33 -0.50
N GLU A 89 8.23 -15.97 -1.37
CA GLU A 89 9.65 -16.26 -1.14
C GLU A 89 10.45 -14.98 -0.91
N LEU A 90 10.28 -13.96 -1.76
CA LEU A 90 10.95 -12.67 -1.58
C LEU A 90 10.54 -12.01 -0.25
N ALA A 91 9.25 -12.01 0.11
CA ALA A 91 8.79 -11.45 1.38
C ALA A 91 9.43 -12.16 2.60
N ARG A 92 9.53 -13.50 2.57
CA ARG A 92 10.24 -14.27 3.60
C ARG A 92 11.73 -13.90 3.67
N ALA A 93 12.38 -13.72 2.51
CA ALA A 93 13.77 -13.28 2.45
C ALA A 93 13.96 -11.86 3.01
N VAL A 94 13.04 -10.94 2.74
CA VAL A 94 13.07 -9.58 3.31
C VAL A 94 12.95 -9.63 4.84
N TYR A 95 12.02 -10.42 5.39
CA TYR A 95 11.94 -10.65 6.84
C TYR A 95 13.28 -11.15 7.41
N ALA A 96 13.87 -12.18 6.81
CA ALA A 96 15.13 -12.76 7.27
C ALA A 96 16.32 -11.79 7.19
N SER A 97 16.35 -10.89 6.20
CA SER A 97 17.36 -9.82 6.07
C SER A 97 17.24 -8.73 7.14
N LYS A 98 16.09 -8.67 7.83
CA LYS A 98 15.74 -7.66 8.85
C LYS A 98 15.73 -6.23 8.31
N THR A 99 15.82 -6.03 7.00
CA THR A 99 15.69 -4.71 6.36
C THR A 99 14.31 -4.13 6.64
N ALA A 100 14.24 -2.81 6.83
CA ALA A 100 12.97 -2.15 7.12
C ALA A 100 11.97 -2.48 6.01
N PHE A 101 10.81 -3.03 6.37
CA PHE A 101 9.89 -3.62 5.40
C PHE A 101 8.53 -2.94 5.50
N PHE A 102 8.01 -2.45 4.37
CA PHE A 102 6.70 -1.80 4.28
C PHE A 102 5.86 -2.33 3.13
N GLY A 103 4.53 -2.24 3.24
CA GLY A 103 3.64 -2.54 2.13
C GLY A 103 2.23 -1.97 2.25
N SER A 104 1.66 -1.62 1.10
CA SER A 104 0.26 -1.21 0.94
C SER A 104 -0.56 -2.33 0.29
N CYS A 105 -1.77 -2.58 0.78
CA CYS A 105 -2.72 -3.57 0.26
C CYS A 105 -2.11 -4.96 0.06
N TRP A 106 -1.77 -5.34 -1.16
CA TRP A 106 -1.04 -6.57 -1.49
C TRP A 106 0.23 -6.78 -0.66
N GLY A 107 0.96 -5.71 -0.34
CA GLY A 107 2.12 -5.79 0.54
C GLY A 107 1.79 -6.33 1.95
N LEU A 108 0.69 -5.86 2.55
CA LEU A 108 0.20 -6.37 3.84
C LEU A 108 -0.26 -7.83 3.72
N GLN A 109 -0.92 -8.18 2.61
CA GLN A 109 -1.42 -9.53 2.34
C GLN A 109 -0.26 -10.53 2.15
N LEU A 110 0.76 -10.17 1.37
CA LEU A 110 1.99 -10.93 1.21
C LEU A 110 2.72 -11.10 2.54
N ALA A 111 2.91 -10.02 3.29
CA ALA A 111 3.62 -10.06 4.57
C ALA A 111 2.91 -10.94 5.59
N THR A 112 1.57 -10.90 5.61
CA THR A 112 0.70 -11.80 6.38
C THR A 112 0.89 -13.25 5.97
N ALA A 113 0.72 -13.57 4.68
CA ALA A 113 0.77 -14.94 4.19
C ALA A 113 2.19 -15.55 4.31
N ALA A 114 3.23 -14.76 4.05
CA ALA A 114 4.62 -15.16 4.20
C ALA A 114 5.00 -15.54 5.64
N SER A 115 4.30 -14.97 6.64
CA SER A 115 4.54 -15.18 8.06
C SER A 115 3.55 -16.13 8.74
N GLY A 116 2.71 -16.83 7.96
CA GLY A 116 1.82 -17.88 8.45
C GLY A 116 0.38 -17.44 8.76
N GLY A 117 0.00 -16.20 8.43
CA GLY A 117 -1.39 -15.76 8.41
C GLY A 117 -2.11 -16.18 7.12
N SER A 118 -3.39 -15.82 7.00
CA SER A 118 -4.21 -16.11 5.82
C SER A 118 -4.96 -14.89 5.30
N VAL A 119 -5.18 -14.88 3.99
CA VAL A 119 -5.88 -13.83 3.24
C VAL A 119 -6.99 -14.50 2.45
N VAL A 120 -8.17 -13.89 2.45
CA VAL A 120 -9.34 -14.39 1.74
C VAL A 120 -10.01 -13.28 0.97
N LYS A 121 -10.79 -13.65 -0.04
CA LYS A 121 -11.74 -12.74 -0.66
C LYS A 121 -12.74 -12.26 0.39
N ASN A 122 -12.93 -10.95 0.49
CA ASN A 122 -13.76 -10.35 1.52
C ASN A 122 -15.24 -10.74 1.32
N PRO A 123 -15.89 -11.39 2.31
CA PRO A 123 -17.31 -11.72 2.23
C PRO A 123 -18.22 -10.49 2.20
N LEU A 124 -17.73 -9.33 2.63
CA LEU A 124 -18.44 -8.04 2.53
C LEU A 124 -18.30 -7.36 1.17
N GLY A 125 -17.58 -7.98 0.24
CA GLY A 125 -17.28 -7.41 -1.06
C GLY A 125 -16.14 -6.39 -1.01
N ARG A 126 -16.05 -5.57 -2.05
CA ARG A 126 -14.96 -4.63 -2.27
C ARG A 126 -15.09 -3.40 -1.38
N GLU A 127 -13.96 -2.94 -0.84
CA GLU A 127 -13.81 -1.57 -0.35
C GLU A 127 -13.05 -0.77 -1.41
N VAL A 128 -13.70 0.25 -1.99
CA VAL A 128 -13.16 0.99 -3.15
C VAL A 128 -13.47 2.48 -3.07
N GLY A 129 -12.54 3.30 -3.58
CA GLY A 129 -12.62 4.74 -3.45
C GLY A 129 -11.98 5.16 -2.14
N ILE A 130 -12.80 5.35 -1.12
CA ILE A 130 -12.36 5.87 0.17
C ILE A 130 -12.74 4.86 1.25
N ALA A 131 -11.74 4.31 1.91
CA ALA A 131 -11.92 3.51 3.10
C ALA A 131 -12.29 4.46 4.23
N ARG A 132 -13.46 4.23 4.83
CA ARG A 132 -14.05 5.13 5.82
C ARG A 132 -13.82 4.64 7.23
N ASN A 133 -13.70 5.59 8.14
CA ASN A 133 -13.70 5.37 9.59
C ASN A 133 -12.74 4.24 9.98
N ILE A 134 -11.51 4.34 9.49
CA ILE A 134 -10.39 3.48 9.89
C ILE A 134 -10.07 3.86 11.33
N ALA A 135 -10.59 3.06 12.26
CA ALA A 135 -10.46 3.27 13.69
C ALA A 135 -9.10 2.76 14.17
N VAL A 136 -8.38 3.62 14.87
CA VAL A 136 -7.08 3.30 15.48
C VAL A 136 -7.31 2.50 16.76
N THR A 137 -6.60 1.38 16.91
CA THR A 137 -6.65 0.57 18.14
C THR A 137 -5.86 1.23 19.26
N GLU A 138 -6.00 0.74 20.49
CA GLU A 138 -5.16 1.20 21.59
C GLU A 138 -3.66 1.01 21.28
N ALA A 139 -3.29 -0.14 20.69
CA ALA A 139 -1.92 -0.39 20.25
C ALA A 139 -1.51 0.59 19.13
N GLY A 140 -2.38 0.82 18.15
CA GLY A 140 -2.17 1.79 17.07
C GLY A 140 -1.90 3.20 17.56
N SER A 141 -2.62 3.66 18.60
CA SER A 141 -2.48 5.01 19.15
C SER A 141 -1.11 5.30 19.75
N LYS A 142 -0.38 4.24 20.14
CA LYS A 142 0.97 4.30 20.72
C LYS A 142 2.05 3.91 19.70
N HIS A 143 1.66 3.48 18.50
CA HIS A 143 2.57 2.87 17.54
C HIS A 143 3.17 3.93 16.59
N PRO A 144 4.49 3.92 16.35
CA PRO A 144 5.16 4.91 15.49
C PRO A 144 4.58 5.02 14.08
N LEU A 145 4.12 3.91 13.48
CA LEU A 145 3.50 3.91 12.15
C LEU A 145 2.36 4.92 12.01
N LEU A 146 1.49 5.03 13.03
CA LEU A 146 0.30 5.88 12.99
C LEU A 146 0.49 7.19 13.76
N ALA A 147 1.73 7.54 14.13
CA ALA A 147 2.01 8.80 14.81
C ALA A 147 1.53 9.99 13.95
N GLY A 148 0.66 10.83 14.53
CA GLY A 148 0.05 11.97 13.84
C GLY A 148 -1.31 11.69 13.21
N ARG A 149 -1.76 10.42 13.11
CA ARG A 149 -3.14 10.12 12.73
C ARG A 149 -4.13 10.43 13.87
N PRO A 150 -5.34 10.92 13.55
CA PRO A 150 -6.42 11.00 14.54
C PRO A 150 -6.91 9.60 14.92
N GLY A 151 -7.75 9.52 15.98
CA GLY A 151 -8.29 8.25 16.47
C GLY A 151 -9.15 7.47 15.46
N ALA A 152 -9.66 8.17 14.43
CA ALA A 152 -10.22 7.56 13.23
C ALA A 152 -9.96 8.46 12.03
N PHE A 153 -9.67 7.87 10.88
CA PHE A 153 -9.37 8.60 9.64
C PHE A 153 -9.90 7.85 8.41
N ASP A 154 -9.83 8.53 7.26
CA ASP A 154 -10.18 7.96 5.97
C ASP A 154 -8.92 7.88 5.07
N ALA A 155 -8.91 6.96 4.11
CA ALA A 155 -7.77 6.79 3.19
C ALA A 155 -8.21 6.28 1.79
N PRO A 156 -7.43 6.53 0.73
CA PRO A 156 -7.66 5.91 -0.58
C PRO A 156 -7.62 4.39 -0.47
N CYS A 157 -8.55 3.69 -1.12
CA CYS A 157 -8.58 2.22 -1.08
C CYS A 157 -9.12 1.60 -2.37
N THR A 158 -8.66 0.38 -2.63
CA THR A 158 -9.19 -0.48 -3.70
C THR A 158 -8.79 -1.92 -3.43
N HIS A 159 -9.48 -2.59 -2.51
CA HIS A 159 -9.22 -3.99 -2.18
C HIS A 159 -10.49 -4.82 -2.19
N LEU A 160 -10.34 -6.07 -2.63
CA LEU A 160 -11.37 -7.11 -2.54
C LEU A 160 -10.97 -8.21 -1.54
N ASP A 161 -9.70 -8.21 -1.14
CA ASP A 161 -9.09 -9.25 -0.34
C ASP A 161 -8.71 -8.67 1.02
N VAL A 162 -8.87 -9.46 2.06
CA VAL A 162 -8.60 -9.05 3.44
C VAL A 162 -7.84 -10.13 4.19
N VAL A 163 -7.03 -9.71 5.16
CA VAL A 163 -6.45 -10.62 6.15
C VAL A 163 -7.58 -11.25 6.95
N ALA A 164 -7.72 -12.57 6.85
CA ALA A 164 -8.71 -13.34 7.60
C ALA A 164 -8.15 -13.78 8.96
N VAL A 165 -6.91 -14.27 8.96
CA VAL A 165 -6.20 -14.69 10.18
C VAL A 165 -4.85 -13.99 10.19
N PRO A 166 -4.64 -13.00 11.06
CA PRO A 166 -3.32 -12.43 11.29
C PRO A 166 -2.34 -13.50 11.81
N PRO A 167 -1.04 -13.43 11.49
CA PRO A 167 -0.04 -14.30 12.08
C PRO A 167 0.08 -14.02 13.59
N GLY A 168 0.59 -15.00 14.36
CA GLY A 168 0.63 -14.92 15.84
C GLY A 168 1.37 -13.70 16.40
N ASP A 169 2.39 -13.22 15.69
CA ASP A 169 3.21 -12.06 16.09
C ASP A 169 2.76 -10.74 15.41
N ALA A 170 1.50 -10.65 14.99
CA ALA A 170 0.92 -9.41 14.48
C ALA A 170 0.37 -8.53 15.60
N THR A 171 0.67 -7.23 15.52
CA THR A 171 -0.02 -6.19 16.29
C THR A 171 -0.96 -5.43 15.35
N ILE A 172 -2.27 -5.54 15.58
CA ILE A 172 -3.28 -4.82 14.80
C ILE A 172 -3.36 -3.37 15.28
N LEU A 173 -3.14 -2.42 14.38
CA LEU A 173 -3.02 -1.00 14.66
C LEU A 173 -4.28 -0.22 14.28
N ALA A 174 -5.01 -0.69 13.27
CA ALA A 174 -6.28 -0.10 12.89
C ALA A 174 -7.20 -1.13 12.22
N HIS A 175 -8.50 -0.89 12.27
CA HIS A 175 -9.53 -1.71 11.64
C HIS A 175 -10.71 -0.84 11.18
N ASN A 176 -11.61 -1.41 10.38
CA ASN A 176 -12.91 -0.80 10.13
C ASN A 176 -13.97 -1.88 9.88
N ARG A 177 -15.13 -1.49 9.34
CA ARG A 177 -16.22 -2.42 9.03
C ARG A 177 -15.84 -3.48 7.99
N PHE A 178 -14.95 -3.17 7.05
CA PHE A 178 -14.60 -4.07 5.93
C PHE A 178 -13.44 -5.01 6.25
N ALA A 179 -12.49 -4.58 7.07
CA ALA A 179 -11.31 -5.36 7.40
C ALA A 179 -10.93 -5.24 8.88
N ILE A 180 -10.71 -6.38 9.52
CA ILE A 180 -10.18 -6.46 10.89
C ILE A 180 -8.72 -5.99 10.99
N VAL A 181 -8.00 -5.96 9.87
CA VAL A 181 -6.65 -5.41 9.75
C VAL A 181 -6.62 -4.36 8.65
N GLN A 182 -6.71 -3.09 9.02
CA GLN A 182 -6.46 -1.95 8.14
C GLN A 182 -5.00 -1.46 8.24
N ALA A 183 -4.36 -1.64 9.40
CA ALA A 183 -2.93 -1.39 9.60
C ALA A 183 -2.36 -2.39 10.61
N ALA A 184 -1.12 -2.84 10.41
CA ALA A 184 -0.45 -3.77 11.30
C ALA A 184 1.08 -3.59 11.34
N GLU A 185 1.67 -3.94 12.49
CA GLU A 185 3.04 -4.41 12.57
C GLU A 185 3.04 -5.93 12.59
N ILE A 186 3.88 -6.57 11.79
CA ILE A 186 4.04 -8.03 11.75
C ILE A 186 5.51 -8.36 11.95
N ARG A 187 5.81 -9.24 12.90
CA ARG A 187 7.16 -9.71 13.16
C ARG A 187 7.32 -11.14 12.68
N HIS A 188 8.41 -11.41 11.98
CA HIS A 188 8.72 -12.76 11.49
C HIS A 188 10.22 -12.89 11.20
N ALA A 189 10.82 -14.03 11.55
CA ALA A 189 12.24 -14.33 11.33
C ALA A 189 13.21 -13.22 11.80
N GLY A 190 12.84 -12.48 12.86
CA GLY A 190 13.62 -11.34 13.38
C GLY A 190 13.49 -10.03 12.57
N GLY A 191 12.77 -10.04 11.46
CA GLY A 191 12.37 -8.85 10.72
C GLY A 191 11.06 -8.25 11.23
N VAL A 192 10.82 -6.99 10.86
CA VAL A 192 9.61 -6.25 11.24
C VAL A 192 9.05 -5.59 9.99
N PHE A 193 7.80 -5.95 9.67
CA PHE A 193 7.01 -5.35 8.62
C PHE A 193 6.00 -4.36 9.23
N TRP A 194 5.88 -3.20 8.61
CA TRP A 194 4.76 -2.28 8.85
C TRP A 194 3.91 -2.21 7.58
N GLY A 195 2.60 -2.22 7.70
CA GLY A 195 1.79 -2.07 6.49
C GLY A 195 0.34 -1.77 6.73
N VAL A 196 -0.33 -1.49 5.62
CA VAL A 196 -1.69 -0.99 5.58
C VAL A 196 -2.47 -1.68 4.48
N GLN A 197 -3.77 -1.86 4.67
CA GLN A 197 -4.68 -2.45 3.67
C GLN A 197 -5.12 -1.42 2.62
N TYR A 198 -5.12 -0.14 3.00
CA TYR A 198 -5.40 1.02 2.15
C TYR A 198 -4.14 1.51 1.42
N HIS A 199 -4.26 2.58 0.65
CA HIS A 199 -3.22 3.12 -0.25
C HIS A 199 -2.90 4.58 0.08
N PRO A 200 -2.12 4.86 1.14
CA PRO A 200 -1.69 6.23 1.42
C PRO A 200 -0.86 6.83 0.27
N GLU A 201 -0.22 5.99 -0.55
CA GLU A 201 0.59 6.44 -1.68
C GLU A 201 -0.22 7.02 -2.84
N PHE A 202 -1.51 6.70 -2.96
CA PHE A 202 -2.31 7.14 -4.10
C PHE A 202 -2.76 8.58 -3.96
N SER A 203 -2.50 9.38 -4.99
CA SER A 203 -3.23 10.64 -5.19
C SER A 203 -4.69 10.36 -5.55
N LEU A 204 -5.54 11.38 -5.47
CA LEU A 204 -6.93 11.23 -5.90
C LEU A 204 -7.01 11.04 -7.43
N THR A 205 -6.06 11.57 -8.20
CA THR A 205 -5.96 11.31 -9.65
C THR A 205 -5.61 9.85 -9.95
N GLU A 206 -4.66 9.26 -9.21
CA GLU A 206 -4.29 7.85 -9.40
C GLU A 206 -5.47 6.94 -9.02
N LEU A 207 -6.09 7.19 -7.86
CA LEU A 207 -7.28 6.46 -7.41
C LEU A 207 -8.41 6.54 -8.45
N GLY A 208 -8.73 7.75 -8.94
CA GLY A 208 -9.76 7.94 -9.97
C GLY A 208 -9.44 7.19 -11.26
N THR A 209 -8.17 7.14 -11.67
CA THR A 209 -7.74 6.38 -12.84
C THR A 209 -7.89 4.87 -12.66
N ILE A 210 -7.59 4.34 -11.48
CA ILE A 210 -7.77 2.92 -11.17
C ILE A 210 -9.25 2.53 -11.17
N ILE A 211 -10.09 3.36 -10.55
CA ILE A 211 -11.54 3.14 -10.46
C ILE A 211 -12.19 3.23 -11.84
N GLU A 212 -11.80 4.21 -12.66
CA GLU A 212 -12.37 4.40 -13.99
C GLU A 212 -12.17 3.18 -14.89
N ARG A 213 -10.97 2.56 -14.85
CA ARG A 213 -10.69 1.31 -15.59
C ARG A 213 -11.61 0.16 -15.19
N ARG A 214 -12.14 0.20 -13.97
CA ARG A 214 -13.03 -0.81 -13.39
C ARG A 214 -14.47 -0.33 -13.34
N ALA A 215 -14.83 0.83 -13.91
CA ALA A 215 -16.14 1.44 -13.71
C ALA A 215 -17.30 0.51 -14.13
N ALA A 216 -17.15 -0.21 -15.24
CA ALA A 216 -18.14 -1.20 -15.69
C ALA A 216 -18.31 -2.36 -14.69
N SER A 217 -17.21 -2.96 -14.22
CA SER A 217 -17.27 -4.05 -13.23
C SER A 217 -17.76 -3.55 -11.87
N LEU A 218 -17.37 -2.35 -11.45
CA LEU A 218 -17.81 -1.75 -10.19
C LEU A 218 -19.30 -1.41 -10.21
N ALA A 219 -19.85 -1.05 -11.37
CA ALA A 219 -21.30 -0.88 -11.53
C ALA A 219 -22.03 -2.23 -11.41
N GLN A 220 -21.49 -3.31 -11.99
CA GLN A 220 -22.04 -4.67 -11.83
C GLN A 220 -21.96 -5.16 -10.38
N GLU A 221 -20.91 -4.76 -9.64
CA GLU A 221 -20.74 -5.02 -8.21
C GLU A 221 -21.65 -4.13 -7.32
N GLY A 222 -22.43 -3.21 -7.91
CA GLY A 222 -23.34 -2.32 -7.19
C GLY A 222 -22.65 -1.15 -6.48
N MET A 223 -21.36 -0.90 -6.75
CA MET A 223 -20.63 0.25 -6.20
C MET A 223 -21.04 1.58 -6.86
N PHE A 224 -21.52 1.50 -8.11
CA PHE A 224 -22.14 2.60 -8.83
C PHE A 224 -23.43 2.11 -9.49
N ALA A 225 -24.42 2.99 -9.65
CA ALA A 225 -25.66 2.65 -10.35
C ALA A 225 -25.42 2.29 -11.83
N ASN A 226 -24.39 2.88 -12.44
CA ASN A 226 -23.94 2.59 -13.80
C ASN A 226 -22.49 3.10 -14.02
N GLU A 227 -21.91 2.74 -15.15
CA GLU A 227 -20.54 3.15 -15.52
C GLU A 227 -20.38 4.68 -15.59
N ALA A 228 -21.40 5.41 -16.08
CA ALA A 228 -21.34 6.86 -16.21
C ALA A 228 -21.22 7.55 -14.85
N GLN A 229 -21.94 7.06 -13.83
CA GLN A 229 -21.79 7.55 -12.45
C GLN A 229 -20.38 7.27 -11.89
N GLY A 230 -19.82 6.08 -12.17
CA GLY A 230 -18.44 5.76 -11.80
C GLY A 230 -17.43 6.72 -12.44
N LYS A 231 -17.59 7.03 -13.72
CA LYS A 231 -16.74 8.01 -14.43
C LYS A 231 -16.88 9.42 -13.88
N ALA A 232 -18.10 9.86 -13.55
CA ALA A 232 -18.34 11.16 -12.92
C ALA A 232 -17.64 11.26 -11.55
N TYR A 233 -17.72 10.22 -10.72
CA TYR A 233 -16.98 10.15 -9.46
C TYR A 233 -15.46 10.27 -9.68
N CYS A 234 -14.90 9.58 -10.68
CA CYS A 234 -13.48 9.66 -11.00
C CYS A 234 -13.04 11.05 -11.49
N ALA A 235 -13.90 11.73 -12.27
CA ALA A 235 -13.65 13.10 -12.72
C ALA A 235 -13.57 14.07 -11.52
N GLU A 236 -14.46 13.90 -10.54
CA GLU A 236 -14.46 14.71 -9.32
C GLU A 236 -13.22 14.50 -8.45
N LEU A 237 -12.76 13.25 -8.32
CA LEU A 237 -11.50 12.96 -7.64
C LEU A 237 -10.33 13.72 -8.29
N ARG A 238 -10.25 13.72 -9.63
CA ARG A 238 -9.19 14.42 -10.38
C ARG A 238 -9.30 15.95 -10.25
N ASP A 239 -10.51 16.49 -10.30
CA ASP A 239 -10.72 17.92 -10.13
C ASP A 239 -10.35 18.38 -8.71
N LEU A 240 -10.64 17.57 -7.69
CA LEU A 240 -10.24 17.86 -6.32
C LEU A 240 -8.73 17.70 -6.11
N ASP A 241 -8.09 16.72 -6.75
CA ASP A 241 -6.61 16.57 -6.73
C ASP A 241 -5.93 17.79 -7.37
N ARG A 242 -6.50 18.33 -8.46
CA ARG A 242 -5.97 19.48 -9.19
C ARG A 242 -6.20 20.79 -8.43
N ASP A 243 -7.37 20.97 -7.81
CA ASP A 243 -7.68 22.13 -6.98
C ASP A 243 -8.26 21.70 -5.62
N PRO A 244 -7.39 21.51 -4.60
CA PRO A 244 -7.77 21.19 -3.23
C PRO A 244 -8.79 22.13 -2.57
N ARG A 245 -9.02 23.31 -3.14
CA ARG A 245 -9.97 24.31 -2.60
C ARG A 245 -11.41 24.08 -3.04
N ARG A 246 -11.67 23.06 -3.88
CA ARG A 246 -13.00 22.64 -4.33
C ARG A 246 -13.80 21.99 -3.19
N SER A 247 -14.17 22.81 -2.20
CA SER A 247 -14.94 22.39 -1.02
C SER A 247 -16.32 21.85 -1.38
N ASP A 248 -16.87 22.24 -2.53
CA ASP A 248 -18.09 21.67 -3.10
C ASP A 248 -17.95 20.18 -3.44
N ILE A 249 -16.79 19.77 -3.99
CA ILE A 249 -16.48 18.36 -4.27
C ILE A 249 -16.11 17.64 -2.98
N ALA A 250 -15.21 18.22 -2.18
CA ALA A 250 -14.75 17.60 -0.93
C ALA A 250 -15.92 17.30 0.01
N TRP A 251 -16.83 18.27 0.20
CA TRP A 251 -18.03 18.05 1.00
C TRP A 251 -18.92 16.98 0.36
N ARG A 252 -19.33 17.12 -0.90
CA ARG A 252 -20.24 16.14 -1.51
C ARG A 252 -19.70 14.70 -1.49
N LEU A 253 -18.40 14.51 -1.67
CA LEU A 253 -17.75 13.21 -1.58
C LEU A 253 -17.33 12.84 -0.15
N GLY A 254 -17.57 13.68 0.85
CA GLY A 254 -17.17 13.49 2.24
C GLY A 254 -15.66 13.38 2.46
N ILE A 255 -14.83 13.88 1.54
CA ILE A 255 -13.38 13.76 1.58
C ILE A 255 -12.80 14.68 2.66
N GLN A 256 -12.02 14.11 3.57
CA GLN A 256 -11.35 14.82 4.65
C GLN A 256 -9.94 15.28 4.22
N PRO A 257 -9.32 16.24 4.94
CA PRO A 257 -7.98 16.74 4.63
C PRO A 257 -6.91 15.65 4.49
N GLU A 258 -7.03 14.55 5.22
CA GLU A 258 -6.14 13.38 5.18
C GLU A 258 -6.04 12.69 3.82
N LEU A 259 -6.95 12.97 2.89
CA LEU A 259 -6.92 12.47 1.52
C LEU A 259 -6.41 13.51 0.51
N ILE A 260 -6.51 14.80 0.84
CA ILE A 260 -6.22 15.90 -0.08
C ILE A 260 -4.79 16.40 0.17
N ASP A 261 -4.45 16.65 1.44
CA ASP A 261 -3.12 17.08 1.85
C ASP A 261 -2.15 15.90 1.78
N ALA A 262 -1.15 15.99 0.90
CA ALA A 262 -0.16 14.95 0.72
C ALA A 262 0.66 14.67 1.99
N GLU A 263 0.94 15.68 2.81
CA GLU A 263 1.70 15.51 4.05
C GLU A 263 0.92 14.63 5.05
N LEU A 264 -0.39 14.86 5.17
CA LEU A 264 -1.28 14.06 6.01
C LEU A 264 -1.55 12.69 5.40
N ARG A 265 -1.80 12.63 4.09
CA ARG A 265 -2.09 11.38 3.37
C ARG A 265 -0.93 10.39 3.47
N LEU A 266 0.30 10.88 3.37
CA LEU A 266 1.53 10.09 3.37
C LEU A 266 2.08 9.80 4.78
N THR A 267 1.32 10.06 5.84
CA THR A 267 1.77 9.91 7.24
C THR A 267 2.48 8.57 7.50
N GLU A 268 1.91 7.44 7.09
CA GLU A 268 2.49 6.12 7.35
C GLU A 268 3.85 5.93 6.67
N LEU A 269 3.97 6.37 5.41
CA LEU A 269 5.22 6.26 4.65
C LEU A 269 6.30 7.19 5.21
N ARG A 270 5.92 8.40 5.63
CA ARG A 270 6.81 9.34 6.31
C ARG A 270 7.30 8.79 7.64
N ASN A 271 6.40 8.20 8.42
CA ASN A 271 6.73 7.56 9.70
C ASN A 271 7.62 6.34 9.48
N TRP A 272 7.34 5.51 8.48
CA TRP A 272 8.21 4.39 8.12
C TRP A 272 9.62 4.86 7.73
N ILE A 273 9.75 5.89 6.89
CA ILE A 273 11.07 6.42 6.51
C ILE A 273 11.81 7.02 7.73
N SER A 274 11.15 7.86 8.51
CA SER A 274 11.79 8.63 9.58
C SER A 274 12.02 7.83 10.87
N LEU A 275 11.11 6.93 11.22
CA LEU A 275 11.10 6.21 12.49
C LEU A 275 11.54 4.74 12.36
N ARG A 276 11.62 4.20 11.12
CA ARG A 276 12.12 2.84 10.86
C ARG A 276 13.36 2.81 9.98
N VAL A 277 13.28 3.34 8.76
CA VAL A 277 14.36 3.24 7.76
C VAL A 277 15.63 3.98 8.20
N ARG A 278 15.52 5.28 8.51
CA ARG A 278 16.68 6.11 8.90
C ARG A 278 17.34 5.61 10.20
N PRO A 279 16.60 5.25 11.26
CA PRO A 279 17.19 4.67 12.47
C PRO A 279 17.88 3.32 12.21
N GLU A 280 17.27 2.44 11.41
CA GLU A 280 17.84 1.14 11.07
C GLU A 280 19.15 1.28 10.27
N LYS A 281 19.16 2.18 9.29
CA LYS A 281 20.38 2.55 8.53
C LYS A 281 21.50 3.00 9.46
N SER A 282 21.19 3.89 10.42
CA SER A 282 22.18 4.36 11.39
C SER A 282 22.71 3.21 12.26
N ARG A 283 21.83 2.32 12.72
CA ARG A 283 22.20 1.14 13.53
C ARG A 283 23.12 0.18 12.77
N ARG A 284 22.99 0.11 11.45
CA ARG A 284 23.85 -0.69 10.56
C ARG A 284 25.17 -0.01 10.20
N GLY A 285 25.45 1.19 10.74
CA GLY A 285 26.69 1.92 10.46
C GLY A 285 26.75 2.55 9.06
N ARG A 286 25.59 2.83 8.46
CA ARG A 286 25.49 3.32 7.06
C ARG A 286 25.01 4.78 6.97
N ALA A 287 24.99 5.52 8.08
CA ALA A 287 24.53 6.91 8.15
C ALA A 287 25.38 7.86 7.29
#